data_AF-A0A2P6AR44-F1
#
_entry.id   AF-A0A2P6AR44-F1
#
_cell.length_a   1.000
_cell.length_b   1.000
_cell.length_c   1.000
_cell.angle_alpha   90.00
_cell.angle_beta   90.00
_cell.angle_gamma   90.00
#
_symmetry.space_group_name_H-M   'P 1'
#
loop_
_entity.id
_entity.type
_entity.pdbx_description
1 polymer ?
#
loop_
_entity_poly.entity_id
_entity_poly.type
_entity_poly.pdbx_seq_one_letter_code
_entity_poly.pdbx_strand_id
1 'polypeptide(L)'
;AVSDKLELRAGLAYDNSPVTAEHMSPRLPSGDRRIFSVGAGYQLSPTQTIDFSYTNLNEEKVQVNQPASAYVASFKNSASIYGLQFTQKF
;
A
#
# COMPACT_ATOMS: atom_id res chain seq x y z
N ALA A 1 24.66 -15.44 -5.79
CA ALA A 1 23.44 -16.25 -5.98
C ALA A 1 22.62 -16.15 -4.71
N VAL A 2 21.33 -15.83 -4.82
CA VAL A 2 20.40 -15.94 -3.68
C VAL A 2 20.25 -17.43 -3.39
N SER A 3 20.53 -17.85 -2.16
CA SER A 3 20.44 -19.25 -1.69
C SER A 3 19.06 -19.85 -2.00
N ASP A 4 18.98 -21.14 -2.33
CA ASP A 4 17.72 -21.87 -2.64
C ASP A 4 16.64 -21.78 -1.54
N LYS A 5 17.00 -21.30 -0.34
CA LYS A 5 16.08 -21.09 0.79
C LYS A 5 15.47 -19.69 0.88
N LEU A 6 15.99 -18.72 0.12
CA LEU A 6 15.59 -17.32 0.20
C LEU A 6 14.90 -16.89 -1.08
N GLU A 7 13.68 -16.39 -0.97
CA GLU A 7 12.93 -15.79 -2.07
C GLU A 7 12.77 -14.29 -1.80
N LEU A 8 13.03 -13.46 -2.81
CA LEU A 8 12.85 -12.02 -2.73
C LEU A 8 11.72 -11.59 -3.66
N ARG A 9 10.87 -10.69 -3.18
CA ARG A 9 9.72 -10.16 -3.92
C ARG A 9 9.77 -8.64 -3.92
N ALA A 10 9.42 -8.04 -5.05
CA ALA A 10 9.24 -6.60 -5.17
C ALA A 10 8.03 -6.34 -6.06
N GLY A 11 7.31 -5.25 -5.82
CA GLY A 11 6.10 -4.91 -6.54
C GLY A 11 5.92 -3.40 -6.68
N LEU A 12 5.28 -3.02 -7.78
CA LEU A 12 4.79 -1.68 -8.03
C LEU A 12 3.34 -1.80 -8.48
N ALA A 13 2.48 -0.91 -7.98
CA ALA A 13 1.10 -0.80 -8.45
C ALA A 13 0.68 0.67 -8.52
N TYR A 14 -0.21 0.95 -9.46
CA TYR A 14 -0.90 2.22 -9.62
C TYR A 14 -2.40 1.96 -9.46
N ASP A 15 -3.02 2.63 -8.50
CA ASP A 15 -4.41 2.43 -8.12
C ASP A 15 -5.17 3.76 -8.23
N ASN A 16 -6.03 3.86 -9.24
CA ASN A 16 -6.82 5.07 -9.50
C ASN A 16 -7.90 5.25 -8.44
N SER A 17 -8.08 6.47 -7.95
CA SER A 17 -9.22 6.80 -7.10
C SER A 17 -10.52 6.77 -7.90
N PRO A 18 -11.57 6.11 -7.39
CA PRO A 18 -12.90 6.21 -7.98
C PRO A 18 -13.61 7.53 -7.60
N VAL A 19 -13.05 8.33 -6.69
CA VAL A 19 -13.69 9.55 -6.17
C VAL A 19 -13.41 10.72 -7.11
N THR A 20 -14.46 11.29 -7.70
CA THR A 20 -14.35 12.51 -8.51
C THR A 20 -14.25 13.76 -7.63
N ALA A 21 -13.76 14.86 -8.21
CA ALA A 21 -13.56 16.12 -7.49
C ALA A 21 -14.86 16.67 -6.88
N GLU A 22 -16.00 16.46 -7.54
CA GLU A 22 -17.32 16.91 -7.10
C GLU A 22 -17.85 16.15 -5.87
N HIS A 23 -17.41 14.90 -5.69
CA HIS A 23 -17.85 14.04 -4.59
C HIS A 23 -16.81 13.92 -3.46
N MET A 24 -15.67 14.58 -3.60
CA MET A 24 -14.61 14.56 -2.60
C MET A 24 -15.04 15.30 -1.33
N SER A 25 -14.73 14.73 -0.17
CA SER A 25 -15.09 15.32 1.13
C SER A 25 -13.94 15.23 2.12
N PRO A 26 -13.95 16.04 3.19
CA PRO A 26 -12.91 15.95 4.23
C PRO A 26 -12.88 14.59 4.94
N ARG A 27 -13.96 13.81 4.88
CA ARG A 27 -14.05 12.46 5.47
C ARG A 27 -13.46 11.37 4.56
N LEU A 28 -13.41 11.63 3.26
CA LEU A 28 -12.81 10.73 2.27
C LEU A 28 -12.05 11.54 1.20
N PRO A 29 -10.93 12.19 1.58
CA PRO A 29 -10.12 12.95 0.64
C PRO A 29 -9.13 12.00 -0.04
N SER A 30 -9.59 11.29 -1.06
CA SER A 30 -8.83 10.22 -1.73
C SER A 30 -8.47 10.57 -3.17
N GLY A 31 -7.23 10.29 -3.55
CA GLY A 31 -6.66 10.45 -4.89
C GLY A 31 -5.94 9.18 -5.37
N ASP A 32 -5.26 9.28 -6.50
CA ASP A 32 -4.55 8.14 -7.06
C ASP A 32 -3.39 7.71 -6.17
N ARG A 33 -3.14 6.40 -6.10
CA ARG A 33 -2.21 5.78 -5.16
C ARG A 33 -1.09 5.08 -5.90
N ARG A 34 0.14 5.43 -5.53
CA ARG A 34 1.36 4.75 -5.96
C ARG A 34 1.80 3.83 -4.84
N ILE A 35 1.86 2.54 -5.15
CA ILE A 35 2.16 1.49 -4.17
C ILE A 35 3.48 0.85 -4.58
N PHE A 36 4.40 0.79 -3.63
CA PHE A 36 5.65 0.08 -3.74
C PHE A 36 5.73 -0.98 -2.65
N SER A 37 6.13 -2.18 -2.99
CA SER A 37 6.30 -3.27 -2.02
C SER A 37 7.62 -4.00 -2.21
N VAL A 38 8.15 -4.49 -1.09
CA VAL A 38 9.27 -5.42 -1.03
C VAL A 38 8.97 -6.49 0.00
N GLY A 39 9.50 -7.69 -0.20
CA GLY A 39 9.34 -8.78 0.74
C GLY A 39 10.39 -9.85 0.57
N ALA A 40 10.49 -10.70 1.59
CA ALA A 40 11.37 -11.83 1.60
C ALA A 40 10.66 -13.03 2.23
N GLY A 41 10.78 -14.19 1.60
CA GLY A 41 10.38 -15.48 2.14
C GLY A 41 11.61 -16.31 2.45
N TYR A 42 11.66 -16.93 3.63
CA TYR A 42 12.74 -17.82 4.03
C TYR A 42 12.21 -19.21 4.39
N GLN A 43 12.74 -20.22 3.72
CA GLN A 43 12.40 -21.62 3.96
C GLN A 43 13.19 -22.15 5.16
N LEU A 44 12.49 -22.36 6.27
CA LEU A 44 13.05 -22.93 7.51
C LEU A 44 13.31 -24.44 7.35
N SER A 45 12.39 -25.14 6.68
CA SER A 45 12.46 -26.57 6.40
C SER A 45 11.69 -26.88 5.10
N PRO A 46 11.76 -28.11 4.55
CA PRO A 46 10.99 -28.48 3.35
C PRO A 46 9.48 -28.22 3.46
N THR A 47 8.96 -28.16 4.69
CA THR A 47 7.53 -27.94 4.99
C THR A 47 7.21 -26.60 5.65
N GLN A 48 8.21 -25.77 5.97
CA GLN A 48 8.01 -24.53 6.73
C GLN A 48 8.64 -23.31 6.06
N THR A 49 7.88 -22.23 5.97
CA THR A 49 8.32 -20.92 5.43
C THR A 49 7.87 -19.79 6.34
N ILE A 50 8.71 -18.77 6.50
CA ILE A 50 8.34 -17.46 7.06
C ILE A 50 8.47 -16.42 5.96
N ASP A 51 7.48 -15.53 5.86
CA ASP A 51 7.50 -14.39 4.95
C ASP A 51 7.42 -13.07 5.74
N PHE A 52 8.20 -12.09 5.28
CA PHE A 52 8.14 -10.70 5.71
C PHE A 52 7.85 -9.81 4.51
N SER A 53 7.05 -8.77 4.70
CA SER A 53 6.79 -7.77 3.66
C SER A 53 6.71 -6.36 4.22
N TYR A 54 7.07 -5.40 3.39
CA TYR A 54 6.87 -3.98 3.58
C TYR A 54 6.25 -3.39 2.33
N THR A 55 5.17 -2.65 2.50
CA THR A 55 4.49 -1.93 1.42
C THR A 55 4.33 -0.48 1.83
N ASN A 56 4.79 0.43 0.97
CA ASN A 56 4.57 1.85 1.09
C ASN A 56 3.54 2.29 0.05
N LEU A 57 2.54 3.02 0.51
CA LEU A 57 1.49 3.60 -0.32
C LEU A 57 1.55 5.11 -0.16
N ASN A 58 1.72 5.82 -1.27
CA ASN A 58 1.62 7.27 -1.31
C ASN A 58 0.44 7.66 -2.17
N GLU A 59 -0.43 8.47 -1.61
CA GLU A 59 -1.57 9.03 -2.31
C GLU A 59 -1.21 10.42 -2.83
N GLU A 60 -1.70 10.75 -4.02
CA GLU A 60 -1.54 12.09 -4.58
C GLU A 60 -2.24 13.12 -3.71
N LYS A 61 -1.69 14.35 -3.69
CA LYS A 61 -2.32 15.44 -2.94
C LYS A 61 -3.63 15.79 -3.63
N VAL A 62 -4.71 15.81 -2.87
CA VAL A 62 -6.03 16.21 -3.35
C VAL A 62 -6.51 17.48 -2.66
N GLN A 63 -7.41 18.20 -3.33
CA GLN A 63 -8.04 19.40 -2.78
C GLN A 63 -9.54 19.16 -2.66
N VAL A 64 -10.06 19.35 -1.46
CA VAL A 64 -11.50 19.38 -1.21
C VAL A 64 -11.95 20.83 -1.31
N ASN A 65 -12.91 21.10 -2.18
CA ASN A 65 -13.51 22.42 -2.36
C ASN A 65 -15.03 22.31 -2.17
N GLN A 66 -15.55 22.94 -1.13
CA GLN A 66 -16.97 23.02 -0.82
C GLN A 66 -17.39 24.49 -0.75
N PRO A 67 -17.78 25.10 -1.90
CA PRO A 67 -18.10 26.52 -1.98
C PRO A 67 -19.27 26.93 -1.08
N ALA A 68 -20.28 26.06 -0.96
CA ALA A 68 -21.46 26.32 -0.13
C ALA A 68 -21.15 26.52 1.36
N SER A 69 -20.05 25.93 1.85
CA SER A 69 -19.57 26.07 3.23
C SER A 69 -18.30 26.92 3.32
N ALA A 70 -17.88 27.58 2.23
CA ALA A 70 -16.62 28.30 2.11
C ALA A 70 -15.39 27.49 2.60
N TYR A 71 -15.41 26.18 2.39
CA TYR A 71 -14.38 25.27 2.88
C TYR A 71 -13.45 24.83 1.74
N VAL A 72 -12.16 25.10 1.90
CA VAL A 72 -11.11 24.67 0.98
C VAL A 72 -9.95 24.11 1.79
N ALA A 73 -9.57 22.86 1.52
CA ALA A 73 -8.44 22.21 2.19
C ALA A 73 -7.70 21.26 1.26
N SER A 74 -6.39 21.10 1.48
CA SER A 74 -5.56 20.12 0.79
C SER A 74 -5.21 18.97 1.72
N PHE A 75 -5.34 17.75 1.22
CA PHE A 75 -5.03 16.53 1.96
C PHE A 75 -3.90 15.78 1.27
N LYS A 76 -3.03 15.17 2.07
CA LYS A 76 -1.95 14.30 1.60
C LYS A 76 -1.89 13.10 2.53
N ASN A 77 -2.11 11.92 1.99
CA ASN A 77 -2.11 10.68 2.75
C ASN A 77 -0.95 9.78 2.31
N SER A 78 -0.43 9.01 3.26
CA SER A 78 0.55 7.96 3.01
C SER A 78 0.38 6.87 4.05
N ALA A 79 0.66 5.63 3.68
CA ALA A 79 0.62 4.49 4.58
C ALA A 79 1.87 3.61 4.42
N SER A 80 2.29 3.03 5.54
CA SER A 80 3.33 2.01 5.61
C SER A 80 2.72 0.75 6.23
N ILE A 81 2.76 -0.35 5.48
CA ILE A 81 2.16 -1.63 5.85
C ILE A 81 3.29 -2.64 6.03
N TYR A 82 3.26 -3.38 7.14
CA TYR A 82 4.22 -4.43 7.46
C TYR A 82 3.47 -5.76 7.55
N GLY A 83 4.01 -6.79 6.92
CA GLY A 83 3.44 -8.14 6.92
C GLY A 83 4.40 -9.16 7.50
N LEU A 84 3.86 -10.09 8.27
CA LEU A 84 4.53 -11.28 8.76
C LEU A 84 3.61 -12.49 8.55
N GLN A 85 4.15 -13.57 8.01
CA GLN A 85 3.39 -14.79 7.75
C GLN A 85 4.24 -16.02 8.06
N PHE A 86 3.59 -17.08 8.54
CA PHE A 86 4.17 -18.42 8.66
C PHE A 86 3.33 -19.41 7.84
N THR A 87 3.97 -20.37 7.18
CA THR A 87 3.30 -21.39 6.36
C THR A 87 3.86 -22.77 6.69
N GLN A 88 2.96 -23.73 6.94
CA GLN A 88 3.24 -25.15 7.16
C GLN A 88 2.57 -25.99 6.07
N LYS A 89 3.33 -26.88 5.43
CA LYS A 89 2.84 -27.88 4.46
C LYS A 89 2.70 -29.24 5.16
N PHE A 90 1.62 -29.97 4.88
CA PHE A 90 1.33 -31.32 5.41
C PHE A 90 1.37 -32.35 4.29
#